data_AF-A0A0R0MBU7-F1
#
_entry.id   AF-A0A0R0MBU7-F1
#
_cell.length_a   1.000
_cell.length_b   1.000
_cell.length_c   1.000
_cell.angle_alpha   90.00
_cell.angle_beta   90.00
_cell.angle_gamma   90.00
#
_symmetry.space_group_name_H-M   'P 1'
#
loop_
_entity.id
_entity.type
_entity.pdbx_description
1 polymer ?
#
loop_
_entity_poly.entity_id
_entity_poly.type
_entity_poly.pdbx_seq_one_letter_code
_entity_poly.pdbx_strand_id
1 'polypeptide(L)' 'MIKSPLHEQPRNQRATVIRTSNEFILLEWLKSTGRLMARDNVETDLTSEVEEEIAEIIDLDDLVYDNDDEPGSDLEE' A
#
# COMPACT_ATOMS: atom_id res chain seq x y z
N MET A 1 -9.33 25.72 16.67
CA MET A 1 -8.34 25.98 15.59
C MET A 1 -7.90 24.66 15.02
N ILE A 2 -8.32 24.34 13.79
CA ILE A 2 -7.93 23.10 13.09
C ILE A 2 -6.53 23.32 12.52
N LYS A 3 -5.53 22.57 13.03
CA LYS A 3 -4.18 22.60 12.46
C LYS A 3 -4.19 21.82 11.15
N SER A 4 -4.03 22.51 10.01
CA SER A 4 -3.86 21.87 8.71
C SER A 4 -2.56 21.05 8.69
N PRO A 5 -2.56 19.82 8.18
CA PRO A 5 -1.34 19.01 8.07
C PRO A 5 -0.40 19.55 6.98
N LEU A 6 -0.89 20.40 6.08
CA LEU A 6 -0.09 21.00 5.01
C LEU A 6 0.59 22.27 5.50
N HIS A 7 1.91 22.35 5.25
CA HIS A 7 2.75 23.49 5.62
C HIS A 7 3.57 23.94 4.41
N GLU A 8 3.69 25.25 4.21
CA GLU A 8 4.48 25.85 3.13
C GLU A 8 5.99 25.71 3.44
N GLN A 9 6.81 25.54 2.40
CA GLN A 9 8.28 25.45 2.51
C GLN A 9 8.96 26.38 1.49
N PRO A 10 10.09 27.04 1.87
CA PRO A 10 10.79 27.99 1.01
C PRO A 10 11.49 27.32 -0.18
N ARG A 11 11.36 27.90 -1.38
CA ARG A 11 11.81 27.31 -2.66
C ARG A 11 13.33 27.34 -2.86
N ASN A 12 14.01 28.28 -2.24
CA ASN A 12 15.45 28.57 -2.35
C ASN A 12 16.27 27.96 -1.21
N GLN A 13 15.67 27.06 -0.43
CA GLN A 13 16.35 26.32 0.63
C GLN A 13 16.49 24.85 0.24
N ARG A 14 17.60 24.23 0.65
CA ARG A 14 17.77 22.78 0.49
C ARG A 14 16.72 22.06 1.33
N ALA A 15 16.09 21.03 0.76
CA ALA A 15 15.15 20.19 1.48
C ALA A 15 15.85 19.51 2.68
N THR A 16 15.09 19.33 3.77
CA THR A 16 15.55 18.52 4.90
C THR A 16 15.80 17.08 4.44
N VAL A 17 16.95 16.53 4.81
CA VAL A 17 17.27 15.12 4.57
C VAL A 17 16.45 14.27 5.52
N ILE A 18 15.56 13.43 4.98
CA ILE A 18 14.89 12.38 5.75
C ILE A 18 15.94 11.32 6.07
N ARG A 19 16.31 11.18 7.33
CA ARG A 19 17.31 10.18 7.76
C ARG A 19 16.71 8.78 7.63
N THR A 20 17.51 7.84 7.11
CA THR A 20 17.13 6.42 6.95
C THR A 20 17.13 5.65 8.28
N SER A 21 17.72 6.22 9.34
CA SER A 21 17.54 5.72 10.69
C SER A 21 16.07 5.89 11.05
N ASN A 22 15.29 4.81 10.92
CA ASN A 22 13.88 4.68 11.29
C ASN A 22 13.64 4.90 12.80
N GLU A 23 14.20 5.95 13.40
CA GLU A 23 13.90 6.37 14.77
C GLU A 23 12.55 7.10 14.85
N PHE A 24 11.89 7.32 13.71
CA PHE A 24 10.48 7.66 13.68
C PHE A 24 9.67 6.37 13.58
N ILE A 25 9.57 5.68 14.71
CA ILE A 25 8.66 4.56 14.86
C ILE A 25 7.26 5.14 14.64
N LEU A 26 6.68 4.89 13.46
CA LEU A 26 5.36 5.38 13.08
C LEU A 26 4.34 5.11 14.19
N LEU A 27 4.45 3.96 14.87
CA LEU A 27 3.62 3.59 16.02
C LEU A 27 3.78 4.56 17.20
N GLU A 28 4.99 4.99 17.53
CA GLU A 28 5.25 5.98 18.60
C GLU A 28 4.75 7.37 18.23
N TRP A 29 4.86 7.76 16.95
CA TRP A 29 4.26 9.02 16.47
C TRP A 29 2.73 8.97 16.52
N LEU A 30 2.13 7.88 16.06
CA LEU A 30 0.67 7.68 16.11
C LEU A 30 0.19 7.69 17.57
N LYS A 31 0.93 7.05 18.48
CA LYS A 31 0.63 7.02 19.92
C LYS A 31 0.74 8.41 20.55
N SER A 32 1.84 9.12 20.32
CA SER A 32 2.07 10.47 20.89
C SER A 32 1.10 11.53 20.36
N THR A 33 0.60 11.36 19.14
CA THR A 33 -0.40 12.27 18.54
C THR A 33 -1.85 11.88 18.84
N GLY A 34 -2.08 10.78 19.57
CA GLY A 34 -3.42 10.26 19.85
C GLY A 34 -4.14 9.72 18.60
N ARG A 35 -3.38 9.41 17.54
CA ARG A 35 -3.90 8.88 16.26
C ARG A 35 -3.84 7.35 16.19
N LEU A 36 -3.20 6.69 17.15
CA LEU A 36 -3.21 5.24 17.28
C LEU A 36 -4.56 4.80 17.86
N MET A 37 -5.46 4.34 16.98
CA MET A 37 -6.77 3.81 17.38
C MET A 37 -6.78 2.29 17.22
N ALA A 38 -7.37 1.60 18.20
CA ALA A 38 -7.65 0.18 18.06
C ALA A 38 -8.66 -0.01 16.92
N ARG A 39 -8.46 -1.02 16.09
CA ARG A 39 -9.46 -1.41 15.10
C ARG A 39 -10.59 -2.09 15.85
N ASP A 40 -11.83 -1.67 15.59
CA ASP A 40 -12.99 -2.42 16.05
C ASP A 40 -12.95 -3.81 15.42
N ASN A 41 -13.20 -4.85 16.23
CA ASN A 41 -13.36 -6.20 15.70
C ASN A 41 -14.70 -6.25 14.97
N VAL A 42 -14.70 -5.73 13.75
CA VAL A 42 -15.73 -5.99 12.77
C VAL A 42 -15.34 -7.31 12.15
N GLU A 43 -16.02 -8.37 12.57
CA GLU A 43 -16.12 -9.57 11.73
C GLU A 43 -16.92 -9.14 10.51
N THR A 44 -16.23 -8.61 9.51
CA THR A 44 -16.78 -8.49 8.18
C THR A 44 -17.00 -9.93 7.75
N ASP A 45 -18.25 -10.33 7.65
CA ASP A 45 -18.61 -11.57 6.99
C ASP A 45 -18.16 -11.39 5.54
N LEU A 46 -16.91 -11.75 5.24
CA LEU A 46 -16.34 -11.81 3.90
C LEU A 46 -16.97 -13.00 3.13
N THR A 47 -18.16 -13.42 3.53
CA THR A 47 -18.92 -14.48 2.89
C THR A 47 -19.44 -13.96 1.57
N SER A 48 -19.35 -14.82 0.55
CA SER A 48 -19.98 -14.80 -0.78
C SER A 48 -20.16 -13.45 -1.49
N GLU A 49 -20.84 -12.48 -0.88
CA GLU A 49 -21.14 -11.15 -1.42
C GLU A 49 -19.87 -10.38 -1.84
N VAL A 50 -18.79 -10.43 -1.05
CA VAL A 50 -17.52 -9.78 -1.43
C VAL A 50 -16.79 -10.55 -2.55
N GLU A 51 -16.88 -11.88 -2.57
CA GLU A 51 -16.29 -12.69 -3.65
C GLU A 51 -17.05 -12.51 -4.97
N GLU A 52 -18.38 -12.41 -4.91
CA GLU A 52 -19.26 -12.13 -6.05
C GLU A 52 -18.98 -10.73 -6.63
N GLU A 53 -18.83 -9.69 -5.79
CA GLU A 53 -18.50 -8.34 -6.25
C GLU A 53 -17.09 -8.28 -6.90
N ILE A 54 -16.11 -8.96 -6.32
CA ILE A 54 -14.74 -9.02 -6.89
C ILE A 54 -14.74 -9.78 -8.22
N ALA A 55 -15.54 -10.84 -8.35
CA ALA A 55 -15.67 -11.63 -9.58
C ALA A 55 -16.31 -10.83 -10.73
N GLU A 56 -17.20 -9.87 -10.43
CA GLU A 56 -17.73 -8.94 -11.44
C GLU A 56 -16.71 -7.88 -11.89
N ILE A 57 -15.75 -7.53 -11.02
CA ILE A 57 -14.70 -6.54 -11.31
C ILE A 57 -13.53 -7.17 -12.10
N ILE A 58 -13.18 -8.42 -11.79
CA ILE A 58 -12.14 -9.16 -12.50
C ILE A 58 -12.79 -9.82 -13.73
N ASP A 59 -12.72 -9.14 -14.87
CA ASP A 59 -13.15 -9.74 -16.14
C ASP A 59 -12.21 -10.89 -16.48
N LEU A 60 -12.72 -12.14 -16.42
CA LEU A 60 -11.93 -13.36 -16.56
C LEU A 60 -11.26 -13.47 -17.94
N ASP A 61 -11.77 -12.73 -18.91
CA ASP A 61 -11.31 -12.71 -20.31
C ASP A 61 -10.06 -11.83 -20.53
N ASP A 62 -9.68 -10.98 -19.57
CA ASP A 62 -8.48 -10.12 -19.66
C ASP A 62 -7.23 -10.76 -19.00
N LEU A 63 -7.37 -11.96 -18.43
CA LEU A 63 -6.27 -12.77 -17.89
C LEU A 63 -5.56 -13.54 -19.00
N VAL A 64 -5.08 -12.82 -20.02
CA VAL A 64 -4.09 -13.36 -20.96
C VAL A 64 -2.75 -13.34 -20.25
N TYR A 65 -2.50 -14.34 -19.40
CA TYR A 65 -1.13 -14.72 -19.10
C TYR A 65 -0.56 -15.28 -20.39
N ASP A 66 0.12 -14.42 -21.14
CA ASP A 66 1.01 -14.85 -22.22
C ASP A 66 2.10 -15.72 -21.59
N ASN A 67 1.84 -17.02 -21.61
CA ASN A 67 2.74 -18.03 -21.05
C ASN A 67 3.67 -18.55 -22.15
N ASP A 68 3.98 -17.73 -23.15
CA ASP A 68 5.03 -17.95 -24.13
C ASP A 68 6.42 -17.66 -23.53
N ASP A 69 6.66 -18.11 -22.29
CA ASP A 69 8.01 -18.48 -21.86
C ASP A 69 8.37 -19.77 -22.61
N GLU A 70 8.78 -19.58 -23.87
CA GLU A 70 9.45 -20.58 -24.68
C GLU A 70 10.54 -21.25 -23.83
N PRO A 71 10.48 -22.58 -23.58
CA PRO A 71 11.60 -23.27 -22.99
C PRO A 71 12.71 -23.27 -24.04
N GLY A 72 13.60 -22.28 -23.98
CA GLY A 72 14.87 -22.25 -24.69
C GLY A 72 15.70 -23.46 -24.29
N SER A 73 15.43 -24.62 -24.90
CA SER A 73 16.30 -25.77 -24.89
C SER A 73 17.44 -25.52 -25.86
N ASP A 74 18.38 -24.68 -25.45
CA ASP A 74 19.74 -24.72 -25.97
C ASP A 74 20.70 -24.77 -24.77
N LEU A 75 20.76 -25.96 -24.18
CA LEU A 75 21.92 -26.39 -23.42
C LEU A 75 22.75 -27.27 -24.36
N GLU A 76 23.82 -26.66 -24.83
CA GLU A 76 24.92 -27.19 -25.63
C GLU A 76 25.33 -28.64 -25.26
N GLU A 77 25.53 -29.47 -26.30
CA GLU A 77 26.56 -30.53 -26.31
C GLU A 77 27.28 -30.56 -27.66
#